data_AF-A0A7J7SNJ8-F1
#
_entry.id   AF-A0A7J7SNJ8-F1
#
_cell.length_a   1.000
_cell.length_b   1.000
_cell.length_c   1.000
_cell.angle_alpha   90.00
_cell.angle_beta   90.00
_cell.angle_gamma   90.00
#
_symmetry.space_group_name_H-M   'P 1'
#
loop_
_entity.id
_entity.type
_entity.pdbx_description
1 polymer ?
#
loop_
_entity_poly.entity_id
_entity_poly.type
_entity_poly.pdbx_seq_one_letter_code
_entity_poly.pdbx_strand_id
1 'polypeptide(L)'
;MHQLLGLNLLFLLSQNRVAEFHTELERLPAKDIQTNVYIKHPVSLEQYLMEGSYNKVFLAKGNIPAESYTFFIDILLDTIRFMGNQGLGIWSQTALN
;
A
#
# COMPACT_ATOMS: atom_id res chain seq x y z
N MET A 1 -10.01 16.56 -2.88
CA MET A 1 -10.53 15.38 -3.63
C MET A 1 -9.53 14.22 -3.78
N HIS A 2 -8.26 14.32 -3.35
CA HIS A 2 -7.27 13.25 -3.55
C HIS A 2 -7.04 12.30 -2.37
N GLN A 3 -7.51 12.66 -1.17
CA GLN A 3 -7.48 11.77 0.00
C GLN A 3 -8.32 10.51 -0.21
N LEU A 4 -9.49 10.64 -0.83
CA LEU A 4 -10.37 9.49 -1.08
C LEU A 4 -9.71 8.46 -2.01
N LEU A 5 -8.97 8.93 -3.01
CA LEU A 5 -8.25 8.09 -3.95
C LEU A 5 -7.11 7.33 -3.27
N GLY A 6 -6.29 8.01 -2.45
CA GLY A 6 -5.23 7.32 -1.72
C GLY A 6 -5.75 6.38 -0.62
N LEU A 7 -6.90 6.69 -0.01
CA LEU A 7 -7.62 5.74 0.85
C LEU A 7 -8.09 4.51 0.08
N ASN A 8 -8.62 4.69 -1.14
CA ASN A 8 -9.02 3.57 -2.00
C ASN A 8 -7.82 2.69 -2.36
N LEU A 9 -6.67 3.29 -2.67
CA LEU A 9 -5.43 2.57 -2.95
C LEU A 9 -4.95 1.75 -1.72
N LEU A 10 -4.98 2.34 -0.52
CA LEU A 10 -4.68 1.62 0.72
C LEU A 10 -5.68 0.49 0.99
N PHE A 11 -6.96 0.73 0.70
CA PHE A 11 -7.99 -0.29 0.83
C PHE A 11 -7.70 -1.48 -0.09
N LEU A 12 -7.36 -1.26 -1.37
CA LEU A 12 -6.98 -2.32 -2.30
C LEU A 12 -5.77 -3.11 -1.80
N LEU A 13 -4.74 -2.43 -1.29
CA LEU A 13 -3.57 -3.07 -0.66
C LEU A 13 -3.96 -3.92 0.55
N SER A 14 -4.83 -3.42 1.43
CA SER A 14 -5.30 -4.14 2.62
C SER A 14 -6.06 -5.41 2.30
N GLN A 15 -6.73 -5.45 1.13
CA GLN A 15 -7.47 -6.60 0.63
C GLN A 15 -6.60 -7.53 -0.22
N ASN A 16 -5.30 -7.28 -0.33
CA ASN A 16 -4.39 -8.00 -1.23
C ASN A 16 -4.80 -7.93 -2.72
N ARG A 17 -5.53 -6.88 -3.12
CA ARG A 17 -6.01 -6.64 -4.50
C ARG A 17 -5.01 -5.80 -5.29
N VAL A 18 -3.80 -6.33 -5.43
CA VAL A 18 -2.66 -5.64 -6.06
C VAL A 18 -2.89 -5.36 -7.55
N ALA A 19 -3.54 -6.28 -8.25
CA ALA A 19 -3.87 -6.09 -9.67
C ALA A 19 -4.72 -4.83 -9.90
N GLU A 20 -5.77 -4.65 -9.10
CA GLU A 20 -6.65 -3.49 -9.19
C GLU A 20 -5.98 -2.21 -8.72
N PHE A 21 -5.06 -2.30 -7.76
CA PHE A 21 -4.22 -1.19 -7.35
C PHE A 21 -3.41 -0.64 -8.53
N HIS A 22 -2.79 -1.52 -9.32
CA HIS A 22 -2.06 -1.11 -10.53
C HIS A 22 -2.98 -0.60 -11.64
N THR A 23 -4.15 -1.22 -11.85
CA THR A 23 -5.14 -0.72 -12.81
C THR A 23 -5.62 0.69 -12.47
N GLU A 24 -5.92 0.97 -11.20
CA GLU A 24 -6.31 2.33 -10.78
C GLU A 24 -5.16 3.32 -10.91
N LEU A 25 -3.92 2.91 -10.63
CA LEU A 25 -2.74 3.74 -10.87
C LEU A 25 -2.55 4.09 -12.35
N GLU A 26 -2.75 3.12 -13.25
CA GLU A 26 -2.62 3.33 -14.69
C GLU A 26 -3.72 4.26 -15.23
N ARG A 27 -4.90 4.25 -14.60
CA ARG A 27 -6.01 5.16 -14.91
C ARG A 27 -5.72 6.62 -14.53
N LEU A 28 -4.76 6.85 -13.63
CA LEU A 28 -4.39 8.17 -13.13
C LEU A 28 -3.26 8.78 -13.98
N PRO A 29 -3.30 10.09 -14.26
CA PRO A 29 -2.21 10.73 -14.98
C PRO A 29 -0.94 10.73 -14.12
N ALA A 30 0.20 10.40 -14.71
CA ALA A 30 1.50 10.29 -14.02
C ALA A 30 1.90 11.56 -13.24
N LYS A 31 1.40 12.73 -13.67
CA LYS A 31 1.59 14.01 -12.96
C LYS A 31 0.96 13.98 -11.57
N ASP A 32 -0.22 13.39 -11.42
CA ASP A 32 -0.90 13.30 -10.13
C ASP A 32 -0.23 12.26 -9.23
N ILE A 33 0.29 11.16 -9.80
CA ILE A 33 1.05 10.16 -9.04
C ILE A 33 2.30 10.79 -8.39
N GLN A 34 3.02 11.64 -9.13
CA GLN A 34 4.25 12.27 -8.64
C GLN A 34 4.02 13.49 -7.74
N THR A 35 2.97 14.26 -7.99
CA THR A 35 2.69 15.49 -7.24
C THR A 35 1.94 15.24 -5.95
N ASN A 36 1.26 14.11 -5.83
CA ASN A 36 0.31 13.87 -4.76
C ASN A 36 0.84 12.95 -3.66
N VAL A 37 1.10 13.52 -2.49
CA VAL A 37 1.59 12.78 -1.31
C VAL A 37 0.65 11.62 -0.91
N TYR A 38 -0.65 11.77 -1.16
CA TYR A 38 -1.67 10.77 -0.82
C TYR A 38 -1.62 9.50 -1.69
N ILE A 39 -1.07 9.60 -2.91
CA ILE A 39 -0.90 8.47 -3.84
C ILE A 39 0.50 7.88 -3.68
N LYS A 40 1.50 8.76 -3.56
CA LYS A 40 2.90 8.35 -3.39
C LYS A 40 3.11 7.46 -2.18
N HIS A 41 2.41 7.75 -1.08
CA HIS A 41 2.49 6.98 0.16
C HIS A 41 2.09 5.49 -0.03
N PRO A 42 0.88 5.15 -0.53
CA PRO A 42 0.52 3.76 -0.83
C PRO A 42 1.43 3.07 -1.84
N VAL A 43 1.92 3.79 -2.87
CA VAL A 43 2.86 3.22 -3.87
C VAL A 43 4.18 2.81 -3.22
N SER A 44 4.78 3.67 -2.38
CA SER A 44 6.00 3.29 -1.65
C SER A 44 5.75 2.14 -0.67
N LEU A 45 4.55 2.11 -0.05
CA LEU A 45 4.16 1.03 0.84
C LEU A 45 4.14 -0.32 0.11
N GLU A 46 3.50 -0.36 -1.05
CA GLU A 46 3.41 -1.53 -1.92
C GLU A 46 4.81 -2.06 -2.30
N GLN A 47 5.71 -1.17 -2.73
CA GLN A 47 7.09 -1.55 -3.04
C GLN A 47 7.82 -2.16 -1.83
N TYR A 48 7.63 -1.60 -0.63
CA TYR A 48 8.23 -2.16 0.57
C TYR A 48 7.68 -3.54 0.91
N LEU A 49 6.42 -3.83 0.59
CA LEU A 49 5.82 -5.14 0.75
C LEU A 49 6.37 -6.15 -0.24
N MET A 50 6.52 -5.76 -1.51
CA MET A 50 7.18 -6.58 -2.53
C MET A 50 8.64 -6.89 -2.16
N GLU A 51 9.38 -5.91 -1.62
CA GLU A 51 10.75 -6.12 -1.12
C GLU A 51 10.80 -6.97 0.17
N GLY A 52 9.66 -7.27 0.81
CA GLY A 52 9.60 -7.89 2.13
C GLY A 52 10.18 -7.02 3.24
N SER A 53 10.32 -5.71 3.00
CA SER A 53 10.95 -4.75 3.90
C SER A 53 9.94 -4.13 4.87
N TYR A 54 9.46 -4.94 5.83
CA TYR A 54 8.47 -4.50 6.82
C TYR A 54 8.94 -3.32 7.70
N ASN A 55 10.25 -3.21 7.91
CA ASN A 55 10.86 -2.09 8.63
C ASN A 55 10.56 -0.75 7.93
N LYS A 56 10.63 -0.70 6.60
CA LYS A 56 10.33 0.52 5.83
C LYS A 56 8.84 0.86 5.86
N VAL A 57 7.97 -0.15 5.82
CA VAL A 57 6.51 0.03 5.97
C VAL A 57 6.19 0.67 7.32
N PHE A 58 6.82 0.21 8.40
CA PHE A 58 6.64 0.78 9.73
C PHE A 58 7.13 2.23 9.81
N LEU A 59 8.27 2.56 9.19
CA LEU A 59 8.75 3.94 9.09
C LEU A 59 7.82 4.84 8.25
N ALA A 60 7.19 4.28 7.21
CA ALA A 60 6.22 4.99 6.39
C ALA A 60 4.93 5.34 7.17
N LYS A 61 4.56 4.55 8.19
CA LYS A 61 3.51 4.91 9.15
C LYS A 61 3.84 6.19 9.93
N GLY A 62 5.11 6.57 10.07
CA GLY A 62 5.49 7.85 10.69
C GLY A 62 5.22 9.08 9.80
N ASN A 63 5.10 8.89 8.48
CA ASN A 63 5.03 9.95 7.47
C ASN A 63 3.67 10.01 6.76
N ILE A 64 2.59 9.69 7.48
CA ILE A 64 1.23 9.67 6.90
C ILE A 64 0.70 11.10 6.76
N PRO A 65 0.19 11.48 5.57
CA PRO A 65 -0.34 12.81 5.35
C PRO A 65 -1.72 13.05 6.00
N ALA A 66 -2.39 12.00 6.49
CA ALA A 66 -3.70 12.10 7.13
C ALA A 66 -3.94 10.98 8.15
N GLU A 67 -4.63 11.31 9.25
CA GLU A 67 -4.91 10.38 10.34
C GLU A 67 -5.78 9.18 9.91
N SER A 68 -6.70 9.38 8.95
CA SER A 68 -7.55 8.32 8.39
C SER A 68 -6.76 7.18 7.74
N TYR A 69 -5.52 7.43 7.30
CA TYR A 69 -4.67 6.42 6.68
C TYR A 69 -4.06 5.49 7.74
N THR A 70 -3.85 6.00 8.95
CA THR A 70 -3.31 5.22 10.09
C THR A 70 -4.11 3.96 10.33
N PHE A 71 -5.45 4.07 10.28
CA PHE A 71 -6.34 2.94 10.52
C PHE A 71 -6.13 1.81 9.51
N PHE A 72 -6.10 2.12 8.21
CA PHE A 72 -5.88 1.11 7.16
C PHE A 72 -4.46 0.55 7.19
N ILE A 73 -3.46 1.40 7.45
CA ILE A 73 -2.06 0.97 7.55
C ILE A 73 -1.87 0.04 8.74
N ASP A 74 -2.54 0.28 9.87
CA ASP A 74 -2.45 -0.59 11.05
C ASP A 74 -3.07 -1.95 10.80
N ILE A 75 -4.23 -2.01 10.15
CA ILE A 75 -4.85 -3.29 9.75
C ILE A 75 -3.94 -4.05 8.78
N LEU A 76 -3.39 -3.35 7.79
CA LEU A 76 -2.49 -3.93 6.81
C LEU A 76 -1.22 -4.47 7.50
N LEU A 77 -0.58 -3.67 8.36
CA LEU A 77 0.61 -4.07 9.12
C LEU A 77 0.35 -5.28 10.02
N ASP A 78 -0.79 -5.32 10.70
CA ASP A 78 -1.18 -6.45 11.54
C ASP A 78 -1.36 -7.71 10.69
N THR A 79 -2.06 -7.59 9.57
CA THR A 79 -2.25 -8.67 8.58
C THR A 79 -0.90 -9.20 8.08
N ILE A 80 0.00 -8.31 7.67
CA ILE A 80 1.33 -8.67 7.19
C ILE A 80 2.18 -9.31 8.28
N ARG A 81 2.14 -8.79 9.50
CA ARG A 81 2.88 -9.34 10.64
C ARG A 81 2.38 -10.73 10.99
N PHE A 82 1.06 -10.93 10.96
CA PHE A 82 0.45 -12.23 11.12
C PHE A 82 0.92 -13.20 10.04
N MET A 83 0.87 -12.81 8.76
CA MET A 83 1.26 -13.68 7.65
C MET A 83 2.77 -13.93 7.55
N GLY A 84 3.60 -12.93 7.86
CA GLY A 84 5.05 -13.06 7.94
C GLY A 84 5.49 -14.02 9.05
N ASN A 85 4.75 -14.05 10.16
CA ASN A 85 4.94 -15.05 11.22
C ASN A 85 4.48 -16.46 10.79
N GLN A 86 3.57 -16.57 9.81
CA GLN A 86 3.11 -17.83 9.24
C GLN A 86 3.94 -18.31 8.03
N GLY A 87 4.96 -17.54 7.60
CA GLY A 87 5.78 -17.87 6.43
C GLY A 87 5.03 -17.82 5.08
N LEU A 88 3.83 -17.23 5.04
CA LEU A 88 3.02 -17.12 3.83
C LEU A 88 3.37 -15.81 3.11
N GLY A 89 4.23 -15.92 2.09
CA GLY A 89 4.59 -14.82 1.20
C GLY A 89 3.46 -14.48 0.22
N ILE A 90 2.42 -13.79 0.70
CA ILE A 90 1.28 -13.35 -0.12
C ILE A 90 1.72 -12.59 -1.38
N TRP A 91 2.84 -11.87 -1.30
CA TRP A 91 3.40 -11.05 -2.38
C TRP A 91 4.32 -11.83 -3.34
N SER A 92 4.73 -13.07 -3.03
CA SER A 92 5.51 -13.88 -3.98
C SER A 92 4.65 -14.56 -5.04
N GLN A 93 3.35 -14.77 -4.77
CA GLN A 93 2.43 -15.40 -5.71
C GLN A 93 1.78 -14.42 -6.69
N THR A 94 1.60 -13.14 -6.32
CA THR A 94 0.89 -12.15 -7.16
C THR A 94 1.75 -11.54 -8.26
N ALA A 95 3.08 -11.72 -8.24
CA ALA A 95 3.99 -11.24 -9.29
C ALA A 95 4.07 -12.17 -10.53
N LEU A 96 3.32 -13.28 -10.55
CA LEU A 96 3.40 -14.31 -11.59
C LEU A 96 2.14 -14.46 -12.47
N ASN A 97 1.17 -13.55 -12.41
CA ASN A 97 0.02 -13.54 -13.33
C ASN A 97 -0.05 -12.27 -14.16
#